data_AF-A0A4V3UY49-F1
#
_entry.id   AF-A0A4V3UY49-F1
#
_cell.length_a   1.000
_cell.length_b   1.000
_cell.length_c   1.000
_cell.angle_alpha   90.00
_cell.angle_beta   90.00
_cell.angle_gamma   90.00
#
_symmetry.space_group_name_H-M   'P 1'
#
loop_
_entity.id
_entity.type
_entity.pdbx_description
1 polymer ?
#
loop_
_entity_poly.entity_id
_entity_poly.type
_entity_poly.pdbx_seq_one_letter_code
_entity_poly.pdbx_strand_id
1 'polypeptide(L)'
;MNLTLIIISIVVLGVFSFNQYIRYKRFKAVNNLKIIYDRMEMYFVRKEIILNNDYIAFLKSFKNLSVNPEYLDIQVLMANKMMLEKKGMLVDGAKKFDETLESLGKDFMPIFQEFDNNTTEIIKLSLVKPDFLFFISQLVFKKWLKSKKDAIQSIKSDLKYAFANDEAISYSGMGLEYC
;
A
#
# COMPACT_ATOMS: atom_id res chain seq x y z
N MET A 1 7.89 -45.90 4.29
CA MET A 1 6.98 -45.05 5.11
C MET A 1 7.65 -43.79 5.67
N ASN A 2 8.97 -43.75 5.89
CA ASN A 2 9.65 -42.55 6.41
C ASN A 2 9.96 -41.48 5.37
N LEU A 3 10.23 -41.85 4.11
CA LEU A 3 10.70 -40.89 3.10
C LEU A 3 9.62 -39.88 2.71
N THR A 4 8.37 -40.32 2.59
CA THR A 4 7.21 -39.45 2.36
C THR A 4 6.98 -38.47 3.51
N LEU A 5 7.09 -38.94 4.77
CA LEU A 5 6.94 -38.10 5.96
C LEU A 5 8.08 -37.07 6.07
N ILE A 6 9.31 -37.45 5.72
CA ILE A 6 10.46 -36.53 5.68
C ILE A 6 10.24 -35.44 4.64
N ILE A 7 9.81 -35.81 3.42
CA ILE A 7 9.51 -34.84 2.35
C ILE A 7 8.42 -33.87 2.80
N ILE A 8 7.31 -34.37 3.37
CA ILE A 8 6.21 -33.53 3.87
C ILE A 8 6.72 -32.58 4.96
N SER A 9 7.54 -33.08 5.90
CA SER A 9 8.11 -32.27 6.99
C SER A 9 8.99 -31.13 6.47
N ILE A 10 9.84 -31.40 5.46
CA ILE A 10 10.68 -30.39 4.82
C ILE A 10 9.82 -29.32 4.13
N VAL A 11 8.76 -29.72 3.41
CA VAL A 11 7.85 -28.78 2.74
C VAL A 11 7.13 -27.89 3.77
N VAL A 12 6.62 -28.48 4.85
CA VAL A 12 5.94 -27.74 5.92
C VAL A 12 6.88 -26.74 6.59
N LEU A 13 8.12 -27.14 6.90
CA LEU A 13 9.15 -26.25 7.45
C LEU A 13 9.52 -25.12 6.49
N GLY A 14 9.62 -25.42 5.19
CA GLY A 14 9.87 -24.41 4.15
C GLY A 14 8.76 -23.36 4.09
N VAL A 15 7.50 -23.79 4.06
CA VAL A 15 6.34 -22.89 4.07
C VAL A 15 6.29 -22.06 5.35
N PHE A 16 6.50 -22.68 6.51
CA PHE A 16 6.51 -21.98 7.79
C PHE A 16 7.62 -20.91 7.85
N SER A 17 8.85 -21.28 7.47
CA SER A 17 10.00 -20.37 7.48
C SER A 17 9.79 -19.19 6.52
N PHE A 18 9.26 -19.45 5.32
CA PHE A 18 8.93 -18.42 4.36
C PHE A 18 7.86 -17.45 4.90
N ASN A 19 6.80 -17.98 5.52
CA ASN A 19 5.75 -17.15 6.11
C ASN A 19 6.28 -16.26 7.24
N GLN A 20 7.16 -16.79 8.11
CA GLN A 20 7.79 -15.99 9.15
C GLN A 20 8.72 -14.91 8.59
N TYR A 21 9.47 -15.22 7.53
CA TYR A 21 10.30 -14.24 6.84
C TYR A 21 9.47 -13.07 6.28
N ILE A 22 8.33 -13.36 5.64
CA ILE A 22 7.41 -12.33 5.13
C ILE A 22 6.84 -11.47 6.27
N ARG A 23 6.41 -12.10 7.37
CA ARG A 23 5.91 -11.39 8.56
C ARG A 23 6.96 -10.45 9.15
N TYR A 24 8.20 -10.93 9.28
CA TYR A 24 9.31 -10.12 9.78
C TYR A 24 9.60 -8.93 8.87
N LYS A 25 9.67 -9.14 7.54
CA LYS A 25 9.85 -8.04 6.59
C LYS A 25 8.76 -6.99 6.68
N ARG A 26 7.49 -7.42 6.76
CA ARG A 26 6.35 -6.51 6.92
C ARG A 26 6.46 -5.70 8.21
N PHE A 27 6.77 -6.36 9.33
CA PHE A 27 6.96 -5.69 10.62
C PHE A 27 8.06 -4.61 10.54
N LYS A 28 9.19 -4.93 9.90
CA LYS A 28 10.28 -3.98 9.69
C LYS A 28 9.84 -2.76 8.85
N ALA A 29 9.20 -3.00 7.71
CA ALA A 29 8.72 -1.93 6.84
C ALA A 29 7.68 -1.02 7.53
N VAL A 30 6.75 -1.61 8.31
CA VAL A 30 5.76 -0.85 9.10
C VAL A 30 6.41 0.01 10.17
N ASN A 31 7.39 -0.52 10.91
CA ASN A 31 8.09 0.29 11.91
C ASN A 31 8.92 1.40 11.26
N ASN A 32 9.51 1.16 10.10
CA ASN A 32 10.21 2.19 9.35
C ASN A 32 9.27 3.33 8.94
N LEU A 33 8.03 3.05 8.53
CA LEU A 33 7.06 4.11 8.19
C LEU A 33 6.84 5.08 9.35
N LYS A 34 6.79 4.59 10.60
CA LYS A 34 6.63 5.45 11.79
C LYS A 34 7.84 6.37 11.96
N ILE A 35 9.05 5.81 11.86
CA ILE A 35 10.30 6.57 11.98
C ILE A 35 10.42 7.63 10.86
N ILE A 36 10.00 7.27 9.63
CA ILE A 36 10.02 8.20 8.49
C ILE A 36 8.97 9.29 8.67
N TYR A 37 7.79 8.95 9.18
CA TYR A 37 6.76 9.93 9.52
C TYR A 37 7.26 10.93 10.58
N ASP A 38 7.91 10.48 11.64
CA ASP A 38 8.50 11.37 12.65
C ASP A 38 9.53 12.33 12.02
N ARG A 39 10.29 11.86 11.01
CA ARG A 39 11.19 12.70 10.23
C ARG A 39 10.46 13.71 9.34
N MET A 40 9.30 13.34 8.78
CA MET A 40 8.45 14.29 8.06
C MET A 40 7.97 15.39 9.01
N GLU A 41 7.45 15.05 10.20
CA GLU A 41 7.05 16.06 11.19
C GLU A 41 8.24 16.95 11.60
N MET A 42 9.40 16.35 11.88
CA MET A 42 10.62 17.10 12.19
C MET A 42 11.05 18.04 11.06
N TYR A 43 10.77 17.71 9.79
CA TYR A 43 11.06 18.61 8.67
C TYR A 43 10.28 19.91 8.78
N PHE A 44 8.97 19.83 9.04
CA PHE A 44 8.11 21.02 9.23
C PHE A 44 8.59 21.87 10.40
N VAL A 45 8.97 21.24 11.51
CA VAL A 45 9.52 21.94 12.69
C VAL A 45 10.84 22.63 12.37
N ARG A 46 11.80 21.91 11.74
CA ARG A 46 13.15 22.44 11.45
C ARG A 46 13.16 23.55 10.41
N LYS A 47 12.26 23.50 9.44
CA LYS A 47 12.14 24.50 8.38
C LYS A 47 11.17 25.63 8.75
N GLU A 48 10.62 25.61 9.97
CA GLU A 48 9.66 26.60 10.47
C GLU A 48 8.47 26.81 9.52
N ILE A 49 8.00 25.74 8.89
CA ILE A 49 6.91 25.81 7.91
C ILE A 49 5.60 26.07 8.64
N ILE A 50 4.93 27.16 8.27
CA ILE A 50 3.60 27.49 8.79
C ILE A 50 2.59 26.48 8.24
N LEU A 51 1.96 25.72 9.14
CA LEU A 51 0.97 24.70 8.80
C LEU A 51 -0.31 25.35 8.30
N ASN A 52 -0.59 25.19 7.00
CA ASN A 52 -1.91 25.44 6.43
C ASN A 52 -2.76 24.16 6.45
N ASN A 53 -4.03 24.26 6.06
CA ASN A 53 -4.93 23.12 6.05
C ASN A 53 -4.47 21.98 5.13
N ASP A 54 -3.81 22.31 4.02
CA ASP A 54 -3.35 21.32 3.04
C ASP A 54 -2.15 20.52 3.57
N TYR A 55 -1.21 21.18 4.25
CA TYR A 55 -0.11 20.52 4.96
C TYR A 55 -0.59 19.65 6.11
N ILE A 56 -1.64 20.08 6.83
CA ILE A 56 -2.24 19.28 7.88
C ILE A 56 -2.90 18.02 7.29
N ALA A 57 -3.68 18.16 6.22
CA ALA A 57 -4.31 17.03 5.53
C ALA A 57 -3.27 16.05 4.95
N PHE A 58 -2.21 16.61 4.38
CA PHE A 58 -1.06 15.87 3.89
C PHE A 58 -0.41 15.06 5.02
N LEU A 59 0.02 15.68 6.12
CA LEU A 59 0.63 14.97 7.25
C LEU A 59 -0.31 13.94 7.89
N LYS A 60 -1.61 14.25 8.01
CA LYS A 60 -2.62 13.29 8.50
C LYS A 60 -2.67 12.04 7.63
N SER A 61 -2.57 12.18 6.32
CA SER A 61 -2.52 11.05 5.39
C SER A 61 -1.36 10.11 5.72
N PHE A 62 -0.14 10.63 5.87
CA PHE A 62 1.03 9.83 6.23
C PHE A 62 0.92 9.22 7.63
N LYS A 63 0.39 9.98 8.60
CA LYS A 63 0.15 9.50 9.96
C LYS A 63 -0.82 8.33 9.99
N ASN A 64 -1.91 8.43 9.24
CA ASN A 64 -2.91 7.37 9.18
C ASN A 64 -2.31 6.08 8.61
N LEU A 65 -1.47 6.18 7.58
CA LEU A 65 -0.79 5.02 6.99
C LEU A 65 0.29 4.42 7.89
N SER A 66 0.99 5.25 8.68
CA SER A 66 2.03 4.78 9.61
C SER A 66 1.43 4.13 10.86
N VAL A 67 0.26 4.59 11.32
CA VAL A 67 -0.47 4.04 12.46
C VAL A 67 -1.29 2.81 12.06
N ASN A 68 -1.95 2.86 10.90
CA ASN A 68 -2.89 1.85 10.40
C ASN A 68 -2.42 1.29 9.04
N PRO A 69 -1.33 0.49 9.02
CA PRO A 69 -0.74 -0.04 7.79
C PRO A 69 -1.63 -1.06 7.06
N GLU A 70 -2.74 -1.50 7.65
CA GLU A 70 -3.78 -2.28 6.99
C GLU A 70 -4.45 -1.54 5.82
N TYR A 71 -4.42 -0.20 5.80
CA TYR A 71 -4.87 0.57 4.64
C TYR A 71 -3.98 0.38 3.41
N LEU A 72 -2.75 -0.09 3.60
CA LEU A 72 -1.82 -0.48 2.53
C LEU A 72 -2.02 -1.93 2.08
N ASP A 73 -3.02 -2.64 2.62
CA ASP A 73 -3.42 -3.93 2.07
C ASP A 73 -4.01 -3.73 0.67
N ILE A 74 -3.55 -4.52 -0.29
CA ILE A 74 -3.99 -4.41 -1.68
C ILE A 74 -5.50 -4.61 -1.85
N GLN A 75 -6.15 -5.41 -1.00
CA GLN A 75 -7.60 -5.55 -1.03
C GLN A 75 -8.32 -4.25 -0.64
N VAL A 76 -7.79 -3.57 0.38
CA VAL A 76 -8.31 -2.30 0.86
C VAL A 76 -8.04 -1.20 -0.17
N LEU A 77 -6.84 -1.16 -0.76
CA LEU A 77 -6.50 -0.23 -1.83
C LEU A 77 -7.41 -0.40 -3.05
N MET A 78 -7.67 -1.64 -3.47
CA MET A 78 -8.61 -1.93 -4.55
C MET A 78 -10.04 -1.48 -4.22
N ALA A 79 -10.50 -1.69 -2.98
CA ALA A 79 -11.82 -1.26 -2.55
C ALA A 79 -11.94 0.28 -2.53
N ASN A 80 -10.94 0.97 -2.00
CA ASN A 80 -10.88 2.43 -1.94
C ASN A 80 -10.90 3.05 -3.35
N LYS A 81 -10.11 2.49 -4.28
CA LYS A 81 -10.15 2.90 -5.69
C LYS A 81 -11.56 2.82 -6.26
N MET A 82 -12.20 1.65 -6.16
CA MET A 82 -13.54 1.44 -6.72
C MET A 82 -14.57 2.41 -6.14
N MET A 83 -14.42 2.78 -4.87
CA MET A 83 -15.27 3.76 -4.21
C MET A 83 -15.03 5.19 -4.73
N LEU A 84 -13.76 5.60 -4.87
CA LEU A 84 -13.39 6.93 -5.35
C LEU A 84 -13.71 7.14 -6.84
N GLU A 85 -13.53 6.10 -7.67
CA GLU A 85 -13.96 6.11 -9.08
C GLU A 85 -15.46 6.35 -9.19
N LYS A 86 -16.27 5.65 -8.37
CA LYS A 86 -17.73 5.85 -8.34
C LYS A 86 -18.15 7.25 -7.91
N LYS A 87 -17.34 7.89 -7.06
CA LYS A 87 -17.59 9.26 -6.56
C LYS A 87 -17.05 10.35 -7.48
N GLY A 88 -16.26 10.02 -8.51
CA GLY A 88 -15.62 11.00 -9.39
C GLY A 88 -14.50 11.83 -8.74
N MET A 89 -14.05 11.45 -7.54
CA MET A 89 -13.10 12.23 -6.72
C MET A 89 -11.64 11.83 -6.94
N LEU A 90 -11.39 10.92 -7.87
CA LEU A 90 -10.07 10.32 -8.06
C LEU A 90 -9.07 11.35 -8.59
N VAL A 91 -9.43 12.12 -9.62
CA VAL A 91 -8.48 13.04 -10.27
C VAL A 91 -8.13 14.26 -9.40
N ASP A 92 -9.10 14.79 -8.64
CA ASP A 92 -8.92 16.04 -7.90
C ASP A 92 -8.04 15.87 -6.64
N GLY A 93 -8.12 14.71 -5.98
CA GLY A 93 -7.32 14.42 -4.79
C GLY A 93 -5.83 14.27 -5.09
N ALA A 94 -5.49 13.52 -6.14
CA ALA A 94 -4.09 13.33 -6.55
C ALA A 94 -3.44 14.64 -6.97
N LYS A 95 -4.13 15.47 -7.75
CA LYS A 95 -3.58 16.76 -8.16
C LYS A 95 -3.24 17.65 -6.96
N LYS A 96 -4.12 17.71 -5.96
CA LYS A 96 -3.89 18.48 -4.74
C LYS A 96 -2.73 17.93 -3.91
N PHE A 97 -2.57 16.60 -3.87
CA PHE A 97 -1.44 15.95 -3.21
C PHE A 97 -0.12 16.34 -3.87
N ASP A 98 -0.04 16.25 -5.19
CA ASP A 98 1.16 16.57 -5.97
C ASP A 98 1.56 18.03 -5.79
N GLU A 99 0.61 18.96 -5.89
CA GLU A 99 0.83 20.38 -5.65
C GLU A 99 1.39 20.66 -4.23
N THR A 100 0.87 19.94 -3.23
CA THR A 100 1.33 20.06 -1.83
C THR A 100 2.73 19.45 -1.64
N LEU A 101 3.03 18.33 -2.29
CA LEU A 101 4.35 17.69 -2.23
C LEU A 101 5.42 18.57 -2.89
N GLU A 102 5.11 19.14 -4.05
CA GLU A 102 6.02 20.00 -4.80
C GLU A 102 6.35 21.30 -4.03
N SER A 103 5.41 21.83 -3.24
CA SER A 103 5.62 23.05 -2.45
C SER A 103 6.57 22.86 -1.25
N LEU A 104 6.78 21.63 -0.77
CA LEU A 104 7.65 21.31 0.36
C LEU A 104 9.15 21.29 0.00
N GLY A 105 9.49 21.53 -1.27
CA GLY A 105 10.86 21.72 -1.74
C GLY A 105 11.68 20.44 -1.85
N LYS A 106 12.88 20.57 -2.44
CA LYS A 106 13.72 19.42 -2.82
C LYS A 106 14.25 18.60 -1.63
N ASP A 107 14.40 19.21 -0.46
CA ASP A 107 14.90 18.53 0.74
C ASP A 107 13.87 17.56 1.34
N PHE A 108 12.59 17.76 1.06
CA PHE A 108 11.51 16.89 1.54
C PHE A 108 11.38 15.62 0.69
N MET A 109 11.64 15.73 -0.62
CA MET A 109 11.48 14.64 -1.59
C MET A 109 12.21 13.34 -1.20
N PRO A 110 13.45 13.34 -0.68
CA PRO A 110 14.09 12.11 -0.21
C PRO A 110 13.35 11.43 0.96
N ILE A 111 12.76 12.21 1.88
CA ILE A 111 11.99 11.67 3.01
C ILE A 111 10.70 11.04 2.49
N PHE A 112 10.03 11.73 1.55
CA PHE A 112 8.86 11.20 0.86
C PHE A 112 9.16 9.89 0.12
N GLN A 113 10.23 9.86 -0.70
CA GLN A 113 10.63 8.67 -1.44
C GLN A 113 10.94 7.48 -0.51
N GLU A 114 11.52 7.72 0.66
CA GLU A 114 11.76 6.67 1.64
C GLU A 114 10.44 6.11 2.21
N PHE A 115 9.48 6.98 2.48
CA PHE A 115 8.14 6.57 2.90
C PHE A 115 7.47 5.75 1.79
N ASP A 116 7.48 6.26 0.57
CA ASP A 116 6.90 5.60 -0.61
C ASP A 116 7.49 4.21 -0.84
N ASN A 117 8.81 4.08 -0.77
CA ASN A 117 9.48 2.79 -0.89
C ASN A 117 9.02 1.76 0.17
N ASN A 118 8.84 2.19 1.43
CA ASN A 118 8.38 1.30 2.49
C ASN A 118 6.89 0.95 2.34
N THR A 119 6.04 1.89 1.91
CA THR A 119 4.63 1.56 1.60
C THR A 119 4.53 0.57 0.44
N THR A 120 5.33 0.75 -0.60
CA THR A 120 5.44 -0.16 -1.75
C THR A 120 5.85 -1.56 -1.31
N GLU A 121 6.83 -1.67 -0.39
CA GLU A 121 7.24 -2.95 0.14
C GLU A 121 6.09 -3.64 0.89
N ILE A 122 5.33 -2.89 1.70
CA ILE A 122 4.15 -3.42 2.41
C ILE A 122 3.06 -3.90 1.43
N ILE A 123 2.80 -3.16 0.36
CA ILE A 123 1.85 -3.54 -0.70
C ILE A 123 2.34 -4.83 -1.38
N LYS A 124 3.61 -4.90 -1.78
CA LYS A 124 4.22 -6.10 -2.38
C LYS A 124 4.13 -7.32 -1.46
N LEU A 125 4.39 -7.14 -0.17
CA LEU A 125 4.27 -8.22 0.82
C LEU A 125 2.81 -8.64 1.06
N SER A 126 1.82 -7.79 0.74
CA SER A 126 0.41 -8.17 0.81
C SER A 126 -0.01 -9.14 -0.31
N LEU A 127 0.70 -9.15 -1.44
CA LEU A 127 0.42 -10.06 -2.58
C LEU A 127 0.72 -11.52 -2.29
N VAL A 128 1.67 -11.77 -1.40
CA VAL A 128 2.11 -13.12 -1.03
C VAL A 128 1.33 -13.66 0.17
N LYS A 129 0.39 -12.88 0.72
CA LYS A 129 -0.43 -13.37 1.81
C LYS A 129 -1.40 -14.45 1.30
N PRO A 130 -1.63 -15.52 2.08
CA PRO A 130 -2.54 -16.59 1.70
C PRO A 130 -3.98 -16.13 1.41
N ASP A 131 -4.49 -15.15 2.16
CA ASP A 131 -5.83 -14.57 1.99
C ASP A 131 -5.98 -13.86 0.64
N PHE A 132 -4.99 -13.07 0.22
CA PHE A 132 -4.97 -12.42 -1.08
C PHE A 132 -4.81 -13.41 -2.23
N LEU A 133 -3.91 -14.39 -2.08
CA LEU A 133 -3.74 -15.45 -3.07
C LEU A 133 -5.03 -16.24 -3.26
N PHE A 134 -5.72 -16.56 -2.17
CA PHE A 134 -7.04 -17.19 -2.21
C PHE A 134 -8.07 -16.30 -2.91
N PHE A 135 -8.14 -15.01 -2.55
CA PHE A 135 -9.02 -14.03 -3.18
C PHE A 135 -8.81 -13.91 -4.70
N ILE A 136 -7.57 -13.72 -5.15
CA ILE A 136 -7.25 -13.66 -6.58
C ILE A 136 -7.56 -14.99 -7.28
N SER A 137 -7.27 -16.13 -6.65
CA SER A 137 -7.58 -17.43 -7.24
C SER A 137 -9.08 -17.59 -7.52
N GLN A 138 -9.94 -17.14 -6.60
CA GLN A 138 -11.39 -17.15 -6.79
C GLN A 138 -11.84 -16.18 -7.89
N LEU A 139 -11.27 -14.99 -7.94
CA LEU A 139 -11.59 -14.00 -8.98
C LEU A 139 -11.20 -14.50 -10.37
N VAL A 140 -9.99 -15.06 -10.50
CA VAL A 140 -9.51 -15.66 -11.74
C VAL A 140 -10.42 -16.81 -12.13
N PHE A 141 -10.76 -17.72 -11.21
CA PHE A 141 -11.63 -18.85 -11.49
C PHE A 141 -13.04 -18.42 -11.95
N LYS A 142 -13.67 -17.48 -11.23
CA LYS A 142 -14.99 -16.94 -11.58
C LYS A 142 -15.01 -16.24 -12.93
N LYS A 143 -13.98 -15.46 -13.25
CA LYS A 143 -13.89 -14.75 -14.54
C LYS A 143 -13.47 -15.67 -15.69
N TRP A 144 -12.63 -16.68 -15.44
CA TRP A 144 -12.27 -17.71 -16.41
C TRP A 144 -13.47 -18.52 -16.90
N LEU A 145 -14.48 -18.73 -16.03
CA LEU A 145 -15.76 -19.33 -16.39
C LEU A 145 -16.66 -18.42 -17.25
N LYS A 146 -16.43 -17.10 -17.31
CA LYS A 146 -17.26 -16.14 -18.05
C LYS A 146 -16.62 -15.60 -19.34
N SER A 147 -15.32 -15.28 -19.35
CA SER A 147 -14.57 -14.83 -20.54
C SER A 147 -13.06 -14.85 -20.26
N LYS A 148 -12.28 -15.60 -21.05
CA LYS A 148 -10.83 -15.82 -20.80
C LYS A 148 -9.94 -14.58 -21.01
N LYS A 149 -10.30 -13.68 -21.93
CA LYS A 149 -9.45 -12.53 -22.31
C LYS A 149 -9.69 -11.29 -21.44
N ASP A 150 -10.95 -11.01 -21.07
CA ASP A 150 -11.30 -9.82 -20.28
C ASP A 150 -10.84 -9.94 -18.81
N ALA A 151 -10.76 -11.18 -18.29
CA ALA A 151 -10.40 -11.48 -16.91
C ALA A 151 -8.98 -11.03 -16.54
N ILE A 152 -8.01 -11.43 -17.37
CA ILE A 152 -6.58 -11.18 -17.14
C ILE A 152 -6.29 -9.69 -17.33
N GLN A 153 -6.94 -9.05 -18.30
CA GLN A 153 -6.71 -7.66 -18.63
C GLN A 153 -7.24 -6.71 -17.54
N SER A 154 -8.42 -7.00 -16.97
CA SER A 154 -8.95 -6.25 -15.81
C SER A 154 -8.11 -6.46 -14.54
N ILE A 155 -7.69 -7.69 -14.24
CA ILE A 155 -6.86 -7.93 -13.04
C ILE A 155 -5.50 -7.25 -13.20
N LYS A 156 -4.94 -7.25 -14.42
CA LYS A 156 -3.69 -6.54 -14.73
C LYS A 156 -3.84 -5.03 -14.57
N SER A 157 -4.95 -4.42 -14.97
CA SER A 157 -5.19 -2.99 -14.75
C SER A 157 -5.39 -2.65 -13.27
N ASP A 158 -6.09 -3.50 -12.52
CA ASP A 158 -6.36 -3.29 -11.09
C ASP A 158 -5.08 -3.45 -10.26
N LEU A 159 -4.24 -4.44 -10.60
CA LEU A 159 -2.91 -4.59 -10.02
C LEU A 159 -1.99 -3.45 -10.42
N LYS A 160 -1.95 -3.06 -11.71
CA LYS A 160 -1.11 -1.93 -12.17
C LYS A 160 -1.43 -0.65 -11.41
N TYR A 161 -2.70 -0.43 -11.08
CA TYR A 161 -3.12 0.69 -10.25
C TYR A 161 -2.67 0.55 -8.79
N ALA A 162 -2.81 -0.63 -8.18
CA ALA A 162 -2.30 -0.88 -6.82
C ALA A 162 -0.77 -0.71 -6.72
N PHE A 163 -0.05 -0.78 -7.84
CA PHE A 163 1.38 -0.51 -7.94
C PHE A 163 1.73 0.91 -8.45
N ALA A 164 0.74 1.73 -8.81
CA ALA A 164 0.93 3.16 -9.05
C ALA A 164 0.85 3.86 -7.69
N ASN A 165 2.01 3.97 -7.02
CA ASN A 165 2.07 4.22 -5.58
C ASN A 165 1.72 5.64 -5.13
N ASP A 166 2.02 6.67 -5.92
CA ASP A 166 1.67 8.07 -5.58
C ASP A 166 0.14 8.23 -5.46
N GLU A 167 -0.58 7.53 -6.33
CA GLU A 167 -2.02 7.35 -6.28
C GLU A 167 -2.44 6.53 -5.05
N ALA A 168 -1.81 5.39 -4.76
CA ALA A 168 -2.18 4.57 -3.61
C ALA A 168 -2.04 5.32 -2.27
N ILE A 169 -0.99 6.12 -2.07
CA ILE A 169 -0.77 6.91 -0.85
C ILE A 169 -1.75 8.09 -0.78
N SER A 170 -1.89 8.87 -1.87
CA SER A 170 -2.83 9.98 -1.90
C SER A 170 -4.27 9.51 -1.66
N TYR A 171 -4.70 8.38 -2.24
CA TYR A 171 -6.06 7.88 -2.09
C TYR A 171 -6.34 7.12 -0.80
N SER A 172 -5.37 6.36 -0.27
CA SER A 172 -5.53 5.70 1.03
C SER A 172 -5.46 6.68 2.20
N GLY A 173 -4.70 7.77 2.07
CA GLY A 173 -4.63 8.85 3.04
C GLY A 173 -5.81 9.83 2.97
N MET A 174 -6.15 10.33 1.77
CA MET A 174 -7.20 11.33 1.58
C MET A 174 -8.62 10.74 1.59
N GLY A 175 -8.82 9.51 1.10
CA GLY A 175 -10.14 8.87 1.10
C GLY A 175 -10.73 8.67 2.51
N LEU A 176 -9.87 8.70 3.54
CA LEU A 176 -10.23 8.63 4.95
C LEU A 176 -10.62 9.98 5.56
N GLU A 177 -10.32 11.11 4.92
CA GLU A 177 -10.81 12.43 5.39
C GLU A 177 -12.29 12.65 5.05
N TYR A 178 -12.84 11.86 4.10
CA TYR A 178 -14.21 11.96 3.61
C TYR A 178 -15.10 10.76 3.99
N CYS A 179 -14.62 9.89 4.89
CA CYS A 179 -15.39 8.82 5.52
C CYS A 179 -15.70 9.21 6.97
#